data_AF-A0A3B5PPT8-F1
#
_entry.id   AF-A0A3B5PPT8-F1
#
_cell.length_a   1.000
_cell.length_b   1.000
_cell.length_c   1.000
_cell.angle_alpha   90.00
_cell.angle_beta   90.00
_cell.angle_gamma   90.00
#
_symmetry.space_group_name_H-M   'P 1'
#
loop_
_entity.id
_entity.type
_entity.pdbx_description
1 polymer ?
#
loop_
_entity_poly.entity_id
_entity_poly.type
_entity_poly.pdbx_seq_one_letter_code
_entity_poly.pdbx_strand_id
1 'polypeptide(L)'
;MVAEIVKHYFPRIVDIHNYITSCNTQQKRSNWKLLNKRVFSKLDFYVSEDMVEKIVSSTPCVILPVLFFLKEKIENKLAQATRTQHYSRNQENLFSDVEIQQAEAGIMAQLAEMKITEPTQEPQQQMFFPEISRLTLRQVMLEKELLVQELQDNMKILQVKVNKLEELVQLKDKRIEHLTSLPEVYKTKLLLPG
;
A
#
# COMPACT_ATOMS: atom_id res chain seq x y z
N MET A 1 -13.30 -7.47 6.95
CA MET A 1 -11.84 -7.33 6.74
C MET A 1 -11.43 -7.26 5.26
N VAL A 2 -11.28 -8.37 4.51
CA VAL A 2 -10.78 -8.27 3.10
C VAL A 2 -11.68 -7.42 2.21
N ALA A 3 -13.00 -7.57 2.34
CA ALA A 3 -13.96 -6.71 1.65
C ALA A 3 -13.79 -5.22 2.01
N GLU A 4 -13.56 -4.88 3.28
CA GLU A 4 -13.32 -3.49 3.71
C GLU A 4 -12.04 -2.92 3.11
N ILE A 5 -10.96 -3.71 3.07
CA ILE A 5 -9.69 -3.30 2.46
C ILE A 5 -9.94 -2.91 1.01
N VAL A 6 -10.61 -3.77 0.23
CA VAL A 6 -10.89 -3.47 -1.18
C VAL A 6 -11.89 -2.32 -1.33
N LYS A 7 -12.88 -2.20 -0.43
CA LYS A 7 -13.85 -1.09 -0.41
C LYS A 7 -13.16 0.26 -0.24
N HIS A 8 -12.12 0.34 0.58
CA HIS A 8 -11.36 1.55 0.83
C HIS A 8 -10.74 2.12 -0.46
N TYR A 9 -10.16 1.27 -1.31
CA TYR A 9 -9.56 1.69 -2.58
C TYR A 9 -10.56 1.78 -3.72
N PHE A 10 -11.55 0.87 -3.76
CA PHE A 10 -12.51 0.76 -4.84
C PHE A 10 -13.95 0.68 -4.29
N PRO A 11 -14.55 1.81 -3.87
CA PRO A 11 -15.83 1.81 -3.19
C PRO A 11 -16.98 1.30 -4.08
N ARG A 12 -16.86 1.34 -5.41
CA ARG A 12 -17.91 0.90 -6.34
C ARG A 12 -17.93 -0.61 -6.60
N ILE A 13 -16.83 -1.30 -6.35
CA ILE A 13 -16.73 -2.73 -6.71
C ILE A 13 -17.09 -3.66 -5.55
N VAL A 14 -17.04 -3.14 -4.32
CA VAL A 14 -17.38 -3.88 -3.11
C VAL A 14 -18.64 -3.31 -2.51
N ASP A 15 -19.54 -4.22 -2.17
CA ASP A 15 -20.75 -3.87 -1.48
C ASP A 15 -20.83 -4.59 -0.15
N ILE A 16 -20.53 -3.85 0.92
CA ILE A 16 -20.20 -4.44 2.23
C ILE A 16 -21.39 -5.13 2.87
N HIS A 17 -22.62 -4.69 2.58
CA HIS A 17 -23.83 -5.29 3.13
C HIS A 17 -24.08 -6.72 2.66
N ASN A 18 -23.44 -7.13 1.55
CA ASN A 18 -23.55 -8.50 1.05
C ASN A 18 -22.66 -9.50 1.80
N TYR A 19 -21.83 -9.04 2.73
CA TYR A 19 -20.92 -9.90 3.49
C TYR A 19 -21.36 -9.96 4.95
N ILE A 20 -22.00 -11.06 5.32
CA ILE A 20 -22.46 -11.28 6.70
C ILE A 20 -21.26 -11.56 7.60
N THR A 21 -21.03 -10.73 8.60
CA THR A 21 -20.03 -10.99 9.64
C THR A 21 -20.44 -12.21 10.46
N SER A 22 -19.68 -13.29 10.39
CA SER A 22 -20.01 -14.53 11.10
C SER A 22 -18.74 -15.30 11.49
N CYS A 23 -18.79 -16.01 12.62
CA CYS A 23 -17.78 -16.96 13.02
C CYS A 23 -17.94 -18.33 12.33
N ASN A 24 -19.10 -18.61 11.74
CA ASN A 24 -19.43 -19.87 11.07
C ASN A 24 -18.56 -20.09 9.82
N THR A 25 -17.86 -21.22 9.80
CA THR A 25 -17.01 -21.71 8.70
C THR A 25 -17.74 -21.73 7.35
N GLN A 26 -18.99 -22.21 7.30
CA GLN A 26 -19.78 -22.27 6.06
C GLN A 26 -20.13 -20.86 5.55
N GLN A 27 -20.49 -19.95 6.45
CA GLN A 27 -20.75 -18.55 6.08
C GLN A 27 -19.49 -17.85 5.61
N LYS A 28 -18.34 -18.09 6.27
CA LYS A 28 -17.03 -17.58 5.83
C LYS A 28 -16.71 -18.07 4.41
N ARG A 29 -16.92 -19.36 4.12
CA ARG A 29 -16.72 -19.95 2.80
C ARG A 29 -17.61 -19.28 1.74
N SER A 30 -18.90 -19.13 2.02
CA SER A 30 -19.83 -18.44 1.12
C SER A 30 -19.43 -16.99 0.87
N ASN A 31 -19.01 -16.26 1.91
CA ASN A 31 -18.50 -14.89 1.77
C ASN A 31 -17.26 -14.83 0.88
N TRP A 32 -16.31 -15.76 1.05
CA TRP A 32 -15.11 -15.85 0.20
C TRP A 32 -15.44 -16.17 -1.26
N LYS A 33 -16.36 -17.10 -1.52
CA LYS A 33 -16.84 -17.39 -2.88
C LYS A 33 -17.46 -16.18 -3.55
N LEU A 34 -18.28 -15.43 -2.80
CA LEU A 34 -18.90 -14.21 -3.29
C LEU A 34 -17.84 -13.15 -3.61
N LEU A 35 -16.83 -13.03 -2.76
CA LEU A 35 -15.72 -12.09 -2.93
C LEU A 35 -14.88 -12.43 -4.17
N ASN A 36 -14.56 -13.71 -4.39
CA ASN A 36 -13.92 -14.20 -5.61
C ASN A 36 -14.73 -13.79 -6.86
N LYS A 37 -16.03 -14.08 -6.86
CA LYS A 37 -16.90 -13.86 -8.02
C LYS A 37 -17.15 -12.39 -8.34
N ARG A 38 -17.34 -11.54 -7.33
CA ARG A 38 -17.81 -10.16 -7.51
C ARG A 38 -16.70 -9.11 -7.46
N VAL A 39 -15.69 -9.34 -6.64
CA VAL A 39 -14.65 -8.35 -6.30
C VAL A 39 -13.33 -8.72 -6.97
N PHE A 40 -12.83 -9.93 -6.73
CA PHE A 40 -11.53 -10.33 -7.27
C PHE A 40 -11.54 -10.50 -8.79
N SER A 41 -12.66 -10.95 -9.36
CA SER A 41 -12.85 -10.97 -10.82
C SER A 41 -12.63 -9.61 -11.48
N LYS A 42 -13.01 -8.51 -10.84
CA LYS A 42 -12.80 -7.13 -11.34
C LYS A 42 -11.35 -6.65 -11.20
N LEU A 43 -10.57 -7.33 -10.35
CA LEU A 43 -9.14 -7.07 -10.12
C LEU A 43 -8.25 -8.03 -10.92
N ASP A 44 -8.81 -8.87 -11.80
CA ASP A 44 -8.08 -9.92 -12.52
C ASP A 44 -7.28 -10.81 -11.55
N PHE A 45 -7.94 -11.18 -10.46
CA PHE A 45 -7.40 -11.97 -9.36
C PHE A 45 -8.34 -13.12 -9.02
N TYR A 46 -7.80 -14.28 -8.67
CA TYR A 46 -8.57 -15.47 -8.31
C TYR A 46 -7.90 -16.23 -7.18
N VAL A 47 -8.70 -16.72 -6.24
CA VAL A 47 -8.25 -17.54 -5.11
C VAL A 47 -8.89 -18.92 -5.26
N SER A 48 -8.08 -19.95 -5.45
CA SER A 48 -8.55 -21.32 -5.62
C SER A 48 -9.39 -21.81 -4.44
N GLU A 49 -10.36 -22.70 -4.71
CA GLU A 49 -11.26 -23.26 -3.70
C GLU A 49 -10.47 -23.91 -2.55
N ASP A 50 -9.42 -24.69 -2.85
CA ASP A 50 -8.55 -25.30 -1.85
C ASP A 50 -7.90 -24.28 -0.92
N MET A 51 -7.55 -23.10 -1.46
CA MET A 51 -6.97 -22.01 -0.71
C MET A 51 -8.02 -21.34 0.17
N VAL A 52 -9.23 -21.16 -0.36
CA VAL A 52 -10.40 -20.68 0.42
C VAL A 52 -10.67 -21.60 1.59
N GLU A 53 -10.66 -22.92 1.40
CA GLU A 53 -10.86 -23.89 2.48
C GLU A 53 -9.79 -23.76 3.58
N LYS A 54 -8.52 -23.65 3.18
CA LYS A 54 -7.41 -23.46 4.13
C LYS A 54 -7.52 -22.14 4.88
N ILE A 55 -7.94 -21.05 4.23
CA ILE A 55 -8.16 -19.75 4.85
C ILE A 55 -9.34 -19.81 5.85
N VAL A 56 -10.44 -20.42 5.44
CA VAL A 56 -11.65 -20.57 6.25
C VAL A 56 -11.37 -21.44 7.49
N SER A 57 -10.49 -22.43 7.37
CA SER A 57 -9.99 -23.27 8.46
C SER A 57 -8.97 -22.58 9.36
N SER A 58 -8.69 -21.29 9.14
CA SER A 58 -7.71 -20.49 9.89
C SER A 58 -6.30 -21.08 9.85
N THR A 59 -5.92 -21.73 8.74
CA THR A 59 -4.58 -22.31 8.57
C THR A 59 -3.54 -21.19 8.63
N PRO A 60 -2.53 -21.29 9.51
CA PRO A 60 -1.51 -20.25 9.63
C PRO A 60 -0.78 -20.06 8.29
N CYS A 61 -0.37 -18.82 8.05
CA CYS A 61 0.39 -18.37 6.87
C CYS A 61 -0.33 -18.44 5.51
N VAL A 62 -1.50 -19.05 5.39
CA VAL A 62 -2.17 -19.22 4.09
C VAL A 62 -2.81 -17.92 3.57
N ILE A 63 -3.31 -17.08 4.47
CA ILE A 63 -3.91 -15.80 4.10
C ILE A 63 -2.87 -14.78 3.60
N LEU A 64 -1.60 -14.92 3.99
CA LEU A 64 -0.55 -13.94 3.72
C LEU A 64 -0.28 -13.78 2.21
N PRO A 65 -0.04 -14.86 1.42
CA PRO A 65 0.10 -14.75 -0.03
C PRO A 65 -1.09 -14.05 -0.67
N VAL A 66 -2.32 -14.40 -0.27
CA VAL A 66 -3.54 -13.82 -0.84
C VAL A 66 -3.58 -12.30 -0.62
N LEU A 67 -3.25 -11.84 0.59
CA LEU A 67 -3.21 -10.40 0.89
C LEU A 67 -2.08 -9.68 0.16
N PHE A 68 -0.92 -10.32 0.03
CA PHE A 68 0.21 -9.75 -0.69
C PHE A 68 -0.11 -9.51 -2.17
N PHE A 69 -0.61 -10.53 -2.87
CA PHE A 69 -1.01 -10.39 -4.27
C PHE A 69 -2.19 -9.44 -4.45
N LEU A 70 -3.13 -9.43 -3.51
CA LEU A 70 -4.22 -8.47 -3.53
C LEU A 70 -3.69 -7.02 -3.48
N LYS A 71 -2.69 -6.74 -2.63
CA LYS A 71 -2.03 -5.42 -2.56
C LYS A 71 -1.43 -5.04 -3.91
N GLU A 72 -0.66 -5.93 -4.53
CA GLU A 72 -0.05 -5.68 -5.84
C GLU A 72 -1.11 -5.38 -6.92
N LYS A 73 -2.20 -6.15 -6.94
CA LYS A 73 -3.31 -5.94 -7.88
C LYS A 73 -4.02 -4.60 -7.65
N ILE A 74 -4.20 -4.19 -6.39
CA ILE A 74 -4.75 -2.87 -6.05
C ILE A 74 -3.82 -1.76 -6.56
N GLU A 75 -2.52 -1.83 -6.26
CA GLU A 75 -1.52 -0.83 -6.68
C GLU A 75 -1.47 -0.70 -8.21
N ASN A 76 -1.49 -1.83 -8.93
CA ASN A 76 -1.52 -1.84 -10.39
C ASN A 76 -2.79 -1.20 -10.98
N LYS A 77 -3.96 -1.48 -10.42
CA LYS A 77 -5.22 -0.86 -10.88
C LYS A 77 -5.28 0.64 -10.58
N LEU A 78 -4.70 1.09 -9.45
CA LEU A 78 -4.56 2.51 -9.15
C LEU A 78 -3.62 3.21 -10.13
N ALA A 79 -2.47 2.60 -10.44
CA ALA A 79 -1.52 3.15 -11.41
C ALA A 79 -2.12 3.26 -12.83
N GLN A 80 -2.94 2.29 -13.24
CA GLN A 80 -3.69 2.36 -14.51
C GLN A 80 -4.68 3.53 -14.51
N ALA A 81 -5.44 3.73 -13.44
CA ALA A 81 -6.37 4.84 -13.33
C ALA A 81 -5.66 6.21 -13.46
N THR A 82 -4.49 6.37 -12.84
CA THR A 82 -3.69 7.61 -12.96
C THR A 82 -3.18 7.83 -14.39
N ARG A 83 -2.75 6.77 -15.09
CA ARG A 83 -2.30 6.88 -16.49
C ARG A 83 -3.44 7.26 -17.43
N THR A 84 -4.63 6.69 -17.25
CA THR A 84 -5.81 7.03 -18.07
C THR A 84 -6.25 8.49 -17.86
N GLN A 85 -6.17 9.02 -16.63
CA GLN A 85 -6.48 10.43 -16.36
C GLN A 85 -5.49 11.41 -17.01
N HIS A 86 -4.22 11.02 -17.20
CA HIS A 86 -3.23 11.85 -17.90
C HIS A 86 -3.48 11.92 -19.42
N TYR A 87 -4.09 10.90 -20.04
CA TYR A 87 -4.46 10.96 -21.46
C TYR A 87 -5.70 11.82 -21.70
N SER A 88 -6.72 11.77 -20.83
CA SER A 88 -7.90 12.64 -20.98
C SER A 88 -7.60 14.12 -20.73
N ARG A 89 -6.65 14.46 -19.85
CA ARG A 89 -6.32 15.88 -19.58
C ARG A 89 -5.44 16.54 -20.66
N ASN A 90 -4.71 15.75 -21.44
CA ASN A 90 -3.88 16.25 -22.54
C ASN A 90 -4.58 16.20 -23.92
N GLN A 91 -5.75 15.55 -24.04
CA GLN A 91 -6.49 15.47 -25.31
C GLN A 91 -7.39 16.66 -25.60
N GLU A 92 -7.66 17.55 -24.64
CA GLU A 92 -8.50 18.73 -24.90
C GLU A 92 -7.79 19.82 -25.72
N ASN A 93 -6.55 19.61 -26.22
CA ASN A 93 -5.82 20.70 -26.87
C ASN A 93 -4.73 20.34 -27.90
N LEU A 94 -4.85 19.31 -28.75
CA LEU A 94 -3.83 19.16 -29.81
C LEU A 94 -4.13 18.39 -31.11
N PHE A 95 -5.37 18.12 -31.54
CA PHE A 95 -5.57 17.57 -32.89
C PHE A 95 -6.80 18.15 -33.58
N SER A 96 -6.65 18.47 -34.87
CA SER A 96 -7.75 18.94 -35.71
C SER A 96 -8.68 17.77 -36.06
N ASP A 97 -9.99 18.01 -36.10
CA ASP A 97 -11.03 16.98 -36.35
C ASP A 97 -10.77 16.15 -37.63
N VAL A 98 -9.98 16.67 -38.58
CA VAL A 98 -9.65 16.01 -39.85
C VAL A 98 -8.66 14.87 -39.65
N GLU A 99 -7.67 15.00 -38.77
CA GLU A 99 -6.63 13.97 -38.54
C GLU A 99 -7.18 12.77 -37.77
N ILE A 100 -8.15 13.02 -36.88
CA ILE A 100 -8.84 11.97 -36.12
C ILE A 100 -9.68 11.10 -37.06
N GLN A 101 -10.45 11.71 -37.97
CA GLN A 101 -11.26 10.98 -38.94
C GLN A 101 -10.41 10.15 -39.92
N GLN A 102 -9.23 10.66 -40.30
CA GLN A 102 -8.32 9.97 -41.20
C GLN A 102 -7.62 8.77 -40.52
N ALA A 103 -7.30 8.89 -39.23
CA ALA A 103 -6.77 7.79 -38.42
C ALA A 103 -7.84 6.72 -38.13
N GLU A 104 -9.09 7.11 -37.86
CA GLU A 104 -10.21 6.20 -37.64
C GLU A 104 -10.54 5.38 -38.89
N ALA A 105 -10.53 6.01 -40.07
CA ALA A 105 -10.73 5.31 -41.35
C ALA A 105 -9.62 4.27 -41.62
N GLY A 106 -8.37 4.58 -41.25
CA GLY A 106 -7.24 3.65 -41.36
C GLY A 106 -7.35 2.45 -40.43
N ILE A 107 -7.77 2.67 -39.17
CA ILE A 107 -7.98 1.59 -38.19
C ILE A 107 -9.14 0.68 -38.62
N MET A 108 -10.25 1.28 -39.09
CA MET A 108 -11.42 0.51 -39.57
C MET A 108 -11.11 -0.33 -40.81
N ALA A 109 -10.24 0.15 -41.71
CA ALA A 109 -9.77 -0.61 -42.87
C ALA A 109 -8.90 -1.80 -42.45
N GLN A 110 -8.00 -1.62 -41.49
CA GLN A 110 -7.14 -2.70 -40.96
C GLN A 110 -7.94 -3.76 -40.18
N LEU A 111 -8.99 -3.36 -39.47
CA LEU A 111 -9.86 -4.27 -38.70
C LEU A 111 -10.76 -5.12 -39.60
N ALA A 112 -11.12 -4.60 -40.79
CA ALA A 112 -11.84 -5.36 -41.81
C ALA A 112 -10.97 -6.43 -42.48
N GLU A 113 -9.67 -6.18 -42.66
CA GLU A 113 -8.74 -7.13 -43.28
C GLU A 113 -8.34 -8.30 -42.36
N MET A 114 -8.39 -8.14 -41.03
CA MET A 114 -8.09 -9.23 -40.08
C MET A 114 -9.23 -10.24 -39.88
N LYS A 115 -10.39 -10.07 -40.55
CA LYS A 115 -11.56 -10.93 -40.34
C LYS A 115 -11.63 -12.14 -41.29
N ILE A 116 -10.51 -12.82 -41.51
CA ILE A 116 -10.49 -14.18 -42.09
C ILE A 116 -9.50 -15.03 -41.30
N THR A 117 -9.99 -15.62 -40.21
CA THR A 117 -9.75 -16.99 -39.70
C THR A 117 -10.12 -17.00 -38.22
N GLU A 118 -11.29 -17.57 -37.89
CA GLU A 118 -11.56 -18.04 -36.53
C GLU A 118 -10.63 -19.23 -36.24
N PRO A 119 -9.94 -19.22 -35.09
CA PRO A 119 -9.85 -20.43 -34.31
C PRO A 119 -10.42 -20.19 -32.92
N THR A 120 -11.47 -20.97 -32.60
CA THR A 120 -11.96 -21.23 -31.26
C THR A 120 -10.80 -21.52 -30.30
N GLN A 121 -10.55 -20.62 -29.35
CA GLN A 121 -9.75 -20.92 -28.17
C GLN A 121 -10.57 -20.62 -26.91
N GLU A 122 -10.84 -21.68 -26.15
CA GLU A 122 -11.36 -21.60 -24.79
C GLU A 122 -10.43 -20.73 -23.93
N PRO A 123 -10.96 -19.93 -22.99
CA PRO A 123 -10.14 -19.12 -22.10
C PRO A 123 -9.34 -20.04 -21.17
N GLN A 124 -8.05 -20.23 -21.49
CA GLN A 124 -7.11 -20.95 -20.64
C GLN A 124 -6.95 -20.19 -19.32
N GLN A 125 -7.68 -20.68 -18.31
CA GLN A 125 -7.47 -20.30 -16.92
C GLN A 125 -6.05 -20.72 -16.53
N GLN A 126 -5.15 -19.74 -16.42
CA GLN A 126 -3.81 -19.96 -15.88
C GLN A 126 -3.93 -20.53 -14.47
N MET A 127 -3.67 -21.82 -14.31
CA MET A 127 -3.55 -22.47 -13.01
C MET A 127 -2.35 -21.88 -12.27
N PHE A 128 -2.60 -21.35 -11.08
CA PHE A 128 -1.60 -20.69 -10.24
C PHE A 128 -0.82 -21.72 -9.43
N PHE A 129 0.50 -21.77 -9.63
CA PHE A 129 1.42 -22.62 -8.85
C PHE A 129 1.87 -21.92 -7.55
N PRO A 130 1.68 -22.52 -6.36
CA PRO A 130 2.01 -21.89 -5.07
C PRO A 130 3.52 -21.74 -4.77
N GLU A 131 4.40 -22.49 -5.43
CA GLU A 131 5.82 -22.59 -5.07
C GLU A 131 6.59 -21.26 -5.20
N ILE A 132 6.26 -20.43 -6.20
CA ILE A 132 6.92 -19.13 -6.44
C ILE A 132 6.61 -18.13 -5.32
N SER A 133 5.58 -18.36 -4.51
CA SER A 133 5.10 -17.40 -3.50
C SER A 133 5.85 -17.47 -2.16
N ARG A 134 6.50 -18.59 -1.84
CA ARG A 134 7.14 -18.76 -0.51
C ARG A 134 8.49 -18.05 -0.42
N LEU A 135 9.27 -18.10 -1.49
CA LEU A 135 10.60 -17.47 -1.55
C LEU A 135 10.48 -15.95 -1.61
N THR A 136 9.57 -15.42 -2.43
CA THR A 136 9.31 -13.99 -2.52
C THR A 136 8.80 -13.42 -1.19
N LEU A 137 7.88 -14.12 -0.51
CA LEU A 137 7.41 -13.69 0.81
C LEU A 137 8.54 -13.68 1.85
N ARG A 138 9.39 -14.71 1.85
CA ARG A 138 10.54 -14.79 2.77
C ARG A 138 11.55 -13.67 2.52
N GLN A 139 11.83 -13.36 1.25
CA GLN A 139 12.73 -12.27 0.86
C GLN A 139 12.24 -10.92 1.39
N VAL A 140 10.95 -10.61 1.18
CA VAL A 140 10.35 -9.36 1.65
C VAL A 140 10.34 -9.28 3.18
N MET A 141 10.09 -10.39 3.88
CA MET A 141 10.17 -10.41 5.35
C MET A 141 11.56 -10.04 5.85
N LEU A 142 12.62 -10.59 5.26
CA LEU A 142 14.01 -10.27 5.62
C LEU A 142 14.35 -8.80 5.36
N GLU A 143 13.90 -8.25 4.23
CA GLU A 143 14.07 -6.82 3.93
C GLU A 143 13.39 -5.92 4.96
N LYS A 144 12.20 -6.31 5.43
CA LYS A 144 11.49 -5.57 6.48
C LYS A 144 12.17 -5.69 7.85
N GLU A 145 12.70 -6.86 8.18
CA GLU A 145 13.48 -7.06 9.42
C GLU A 145 14.75 -6.20 9.44
N LEU A 146 15.47 -6.09 8.32
CA LEU A 146 16.64 -5.22 8.19
C LEU A 146 16.28 -3.74 8.35
N LEU A 147 15.19 -3.28 7.74
CA LEU A 147 14.75 -1.88 7.88
C LEU A 147 14.35 -1.55 9.32
N VAL A 148 13.70 -2.49 10.01
CA VAL A 148 13.37 -2.31 11.43
C VAL A 148 14.64 -2.19 12.26
N GLN A 149 15.66 -3.01 11.98
CA GLN A 149 16.95 -2.93 12.65
C GLN A 149 17.64 -1.58 12.42
N GLU A 150 17.67 -1.09 11.18
CA GLU A 150 18.25 0.21 10.84
C GLU A 150 17.54 1.37 11.57
N LEU A 151 16.21 1.36 11.59
CA LEU A 151 15.43 2.36 12.31
C LEU A 151 15.70 2.33 13.82
N GLN A 152 15.85 1.14 14.40
CA GLN A 152 16.22 0.99 15.81
C GLN A 152 17.61 1.55 16.11
N ASP A 153 18.58 1.32 15.22
CA ASP A 153 19.94 1.83 15.38
C ASP A 153 20.00 3.36 15.23
N ASN A 154 19.25 3.92 14.27
CA ASN A 154 19.05 5.36 14.13
C ASN A 154 18.42 5.99 15.39
N MET A 155 17.43 5.31 15.99
CA MET A 155 16.81 5.75 17.23
C MET A 155 17.82 5.80 18.38
N LYS A 156 18.71 4.80 18.51
CA LYS A 156 19.78 4.80 19.54
C LYS A 156 20.74 5.98 19.36
N ILE A 157 21.17 6.25 18.12
CA ILE A 157 22.06 7.38 17.81
C ILE A 157 21.37 8.69 18.19
N LEU A 158 20.09 8.83 17.84
CA LEU A 158 19.32 10.03 18.16
C LEU A 158 19.17 10.21 19.67
N GLN A 159 18.93 9.13 20.42
CA GLN A 159 18.87 9.17 21.88
C GLN A 159 20.16 9.69 22.50
N VAL A 160 21.33 9.20 22.04
CA VAL A 160 22.63 9.71 22.53
C VAL A 160 22.80 11.20 22.22
N LYS A 161 22.37 11.65 21.04
CA LYS A 161 22.42 13.08 20.68
C LYS A 161 21.51 13.92 21.58
N VAL A 162 20.30 13.45 21.88
CA VAL A 162 19.37 14.14 22.80
C VAL A 162 20.00 14.26 24.18
N ASN A 163 20.50 13.17 24.76
CA ASN A 163 21.15 13.19 26.07
C ASN A 163 22.33 14.20 26.11
N LYS A 164 23.13 14.27 25.03
CA LYS A 164 24.25 15.21 24.97
C LYS A 164 23.79 16.67 24.92
N LEU A 165 22.70 16.95 24.19
CA LEU A 165 22.11 18.28 24.16
C LEU A 165 21.54 18.67 25.52
N GLU A 166 20.90 17.74 26.23
CA GLU A 166 20.41 17.97 27.60
C GLU A 166 21.54 18.32 28.57
N GLU A 167 22.66 17.58 28.55
CA GLU A 167 23.85 17.92 29.35
C GLU A 167 24.37 19.33 29.04
N LEU A 168 24.42 19.70 27.75
CA LEU A 168 24.89 21.02 27.32
C LEU A 168 23.96 22.13 27.79
N VAL A 169 22.64 21.92 27.75
CA VAL A 169 21.66 22.86 28.28
C VAL A 169 21.86 23.04 29.79
N GLN A 170 21.97 21.94 30.56
CA GLN A 170 22.21 22.02 32.00
C GLN A 170 23.49 22.76 32.36
N LEU A 171 24.58 22.56 31.60
CA LEU A 171 25.83 23.28 31.79
C LEU A 171 25.68 24.78 31.53
N LYS A 172 24.94 25.14 30.48
CA LYS A 172 24.64 26.55 30.16
C LYS A 172 23.78 27.19 31.24
N ASP A 173 22.78 26.49 31.76
CA ASP A 173 21.92 26.99 32.83
C ASP A 173 22.72 27.28 34.11
N LYS A 174 23.60 26.36 34.53
CA LYS A 174 24.51 26.58 35.66
C LYS A 174 25.42 27.79 35.44
N ARG A 175 25.90 28.00 34.22
CA ARG A 175 26.75 29.15 33.90
C ARG A 175 25.96 30.46 33.96
N ILE A 176 24.72 30.46 33.45
CA ILE A 176 23.82 31.61 33.53
C ILE A 176 23.53 31.93 34.99
N GLU A 177 23.19 30.94 35.82
CA GLU A 177 22.96 31.11 37.26
C GLU A 177 24.17 31.72 37.97
N HIS A 178 25.38 31.20 37.72
CA HIS A 178 26.60 31.75 38.29
C HIS A 178 26.85 33.20 37.85
N LEU A 179 26.64 33.52 36.57
CA LEU A 179 26.81 34.89 36.07
C LEU A 179 25.73 35.85 36.58
N THR A 180 24.51 35.37 36.82
CA THR A 180 23.37 36.16 37.29
C THR A 180 23.43 36.39 38.81
N SER A 181 24.02 35.46 39.56
CA SER A 181 24.21 35.61 41.01
C SER A 181 25.34 36.55 41.39
N LEU A 182 26.37 36.72 40.54
CA LEU A 182 27.47 37.66 40.79
C LEU A 182 26.99 39.12 41.02
N PRO A 183 26.19 39.73 40.13
CA PRO A 183 25.62 41.06 40.35
C PRO A 183 24.87 41.22 41.69
N GLU A 184 24.07 40.24 42.09
CA GLU A 184 23.34 40.25 43.37
C GLU A 184 24.28 40.17 44.57
N VAL A 185 25.36 39.39 44.48
CA VAL A 185 26.39 39.30 45.53
C VAL A 185 27.20 40.59 45.67
N TYR A 186 27.50 41.29 44.56
CA TYR A 186 28.16 42.60 44.63
C TYR A 186 27.22 43.69 45.15
N LYS A 187 25.93 43.64 44.79
CA LYS A 187 24.90 44.58 45.28
C LYS A 187 24.66 44.44 46.78
N THR A 188 24.63 43.20 47.29
CA THR A 188 24.50 42.91 48.74
C THR A 188 25.75 43.28 49.54
N LYS A 189 26.97 43.11 48.99
CA LYS A 189 28.21 43.57 49.64
C LYS A 189 28.35 45.10 49.69
N LEU A 190 27.77 45.84 48.74
CA LEU A 190 27.74 47.31 48.73
C LEU A 190 26.65 47.91 49.64
N LEU A 191 25.70 47.10 50.13
CA LEU A 191 24.58 47.51 50.98
C LEU A 191 24.77 47.19 52.48
N LEU A 192 25.92 46.65 52.89
CA LEU A 192 26.25 46.46 54.31
C LEU A 192 26.78 47.77 54.92
N PRO A 193 26.14 48.35 55.96
CA PRO A 193 26.66 49.52 56.65
C PRO A 193 27.90 49.14 57.46
N GLY A 194 28.97 49.94 57.32
CA GLY A 194 30.13 49.92 58.21
C GLY A 194 29.84 50.52 59.58
#